data_AF-A0A2P5BTP6-F1
#
_entry.id   AF-A0A2P5BTP6-F1
#
_cell.length_a   1.000
_cell.length_b   1.000
_cell.length_c   1.000
_cell.angle_alpha   90.00
_cell.angle_beta   90.00
_cell.angle_gamma   90.00
#
_symmetry.space_group_name_H-M   'P 1'
#
loop_
_entity.id
_entity.type
_entity.pdbx_description
1 polymer ?
#
loop_
_entity_poly.entity_id
_entity_poly.type
_entity_poly.pdbx_seq_one_letter_code
_entity_poly.pdbx_strand_id
1 'polypeptide(L)'
;MLSLDLGMMFLVANSGSISPSSDITCEAAIAKMSSCLPFSEGSNPPTPGFFRCSACHEVFHAANTTAIRRNLCECFKIAARDLHVNPDRARQIPQLCNLQGAPNIRIDPNFDCSM
;
A
#
# COMPACT_ATOMS: atom_id res chain seq x y z
N MET A 1 48.19 -11.01 6.88
CA MET A 1 47.89 -10.43 5.56
C MET A 1 46.87 -9.31 5.77
N LEU A 2 47.33 -8.07 5.69
CA LEU A 2 46.49 -6.87 5.66
C LEU A 2 45.72 -6.85 4.33
N SER A 3 44.42 -6.57 4.38
CA SER A 3 43.72 -5.85 3.31
C SER A 3 42.71 -4.90 3.96
N LEU A 4 43.13 -3.65 4.09
CA LEU A 4 42.34 -2.51 4.52
C LEU A 4 41.67 -1.94 3.27
N ASP A 5 40.46 -2.39 2.92
CA ASP A 5 39.66 -1.71 1.91
C ASP A 5 38.92 -0.56 2.59
N LEU A 6 39.57 0.61 2.60
CA LEU A 6 38.98 1.88 2.98
C LEU A 6 38.09 2.36 1.83
N GLY A 7 36.96 1.68 1.64
CA GLY A 7 35.90 2.14 0.74
C GLY A 7 35.23 3.38 1.34
N MET A 8 35.66 4.57 0.90
CA MET A 8 35.12 5.86 1.30
C MET A 8 33.65 5.97 0.84
N MET A 9 32.71 5.57 1.70
CA MET A 9 31.30 5.90 1.50
C MET A 9 31.15 7.40 1.72
N PHE A 10 30.96 8.15 0.64
CA PHE A 10 30.50 9.53 0.71
C PHE A 10 29.09 9.51 1.31
N LEU A 11 28.99 9.72 2.62
CA LEU A 11 27.75 10.12 3.26
C LEU A 11 27.44 11.54 2.77
N VAL A 12 26.68 11.63 1.68
CA VAL A 12 25.97 12.85 1.35
C VAL A 12 24.91 13.01 2.44
N ALA A 13 25.26 13.73 3.50
CA ALA A 13 24.32 14.20 4.50
C ALA A 13 23.45 15.29 3.84
N ASN A 14 22.47 14.86 3.04
CA ASN A 14 21.38 15.74 2.66
C ASN A 14 20.62 16.06 3.95
N SER A 15 20.94 17.21 4.54
CA SER A 15 20.18 17.80 5.65
C SER A 15 18.89 18.40 5.11
N GLY A 16 18.13 17.62 4.36
CA GLY A 16 16.71 17.81 4.25
C GLY A 16 16.15 17.33 5.58
N SER A 17 15.41 18.17 6.28
CA SER A 17 14.68 17.80 7.49
C SER A 17 13.90 16.52 7.20
N ILE A 18 14.43 15.36 7.59
CA ILE A 18 13.64 14.14 7.72
C ILE A 18 12.82 14.40 8.98
N SER A 19 11.75 15.17 8.81
CA SER A 19 10.56 14.89 9.58
C SER A 19 10.25 13.43 9.25
N PRO A 20 10.29 12.48 10.20
CA PRO A 20 9.64 11.21 10.00
C PRO A 20 8.13 11.49 10.02
N SER A 21 7.60 12.19 9.03
CA SER A 21 6.28 11.82 8.54
C SER A 21 6.54 10.45 7.93
N SER A 22 6.30 9.41 8.71
CA SER A 22 6.25 8.03 8.25
C SER A 22 5.06 7.89 7.31
N ASP A 23 5.11 8.64 6.22
CA ASP A 23 4.03 8.77 5.28
C ASP A 23 4.16 7.62 4.30
N ILE A 24 3.09 6.85 4.17
CA ILE A 24 3.13 5.63 3.38
C ILE A 24 3.28 5.99 1.90
N THR A 25 4.31 5.46 1.25
CA THR A 25 4.50 5.65 -0.19
C THR A 25 3.63 4.67 -0.99
N CYS A 26 3.36 5.02 -2.24
CA CYS A 26 2.65 4.14 -3.17
C CYS A 26 3.31 2.76 -3.29
N GLU A 27 4.63 2.73 -3.50
CA GLU A 27 5.40 1.49 -3.63
C GLU A 27 5.33 0.63 -2.36
N ALA A 28 5.50 1.24 -1.18
CA ALA A 28 5.36 0.55 0.10
C ALA A 28 3.95 0.00 0.30
N ALA A 29 2.91 0.75 -0.11
CA ALA A 29 1.53 0.33 -0.03
C ALA A 29 1.23 -0.85 -0.96
N ILE A 30 1.69 -0.81 -2.22
CA ILE A 30 1.56 -1.94 -3.16
C ILE A 30 2.29 -3.18 -2.63
N ALA A 31 3.52 -3.02 -2.15
CA ALA A 31 4.31 -4.13 -1.62
C ALA A 31 3.60 -4.81 -0.44
N LYS A 32 3.05 -4.02 0.50
CA LYS A 32 2.24 -4.53 1.62
C LYS A 32 0.96 -5.22 1.17
N MET A 33 0.27 -4.64 0.18
CA MET A 33 -1.01 -5.17 -0.33
C MET A 33 -0.85 -6.35 -1.29
N SER A 34 0.36 -6.65 -1.76
CA SER A 34 0.63 -7.74 -2.72
C SER A 34 0.10 -9.11 -2.25
N SER A 35 0.11 -9.38 -0.94
CA SER A 35 -0.46 -10.62 -0.38
C SER A 35 -1.98 -10.74 -0.57
N CYS A 36 -2.67 -9.65 -0.88
CA CYS A 36 -4.11 -9.63 -1.15
C CYS A 36 -4.46 -9.94 -2.61
N LEU A 37 -3.47 -9.90 -3.52
CA LEU A 37 -3.69 -10.05 -4.96
C LEU A 37 -4.47 -11.31 -5.35
N PRO A 38 -4.17 -12.52 -4.81
CA PRO A 38 -4.90 -13.73 -5.22
C PRO A 38 -6.40 -13.68 -4.91
N PHE A 39 -6.80 -12.94 -3.87
CA PHE A 39 -8.22 -12.71 -3.56
C PHE A 39 -8.81 -11.64 -4.48
N SER A 40 -8.07 -10.55 -4.67
CA SER A 40 -8.47 -9.41 -5.50
C SER A 40 -8.64 -9.76 -6.97
N GLU A 41 -7.88 -10.71 -7.51
CA GLU A 41 -8.02 -11.20 -8.90
C GLU A 41 -9.22 -12.16 -9.09
N GLY A 42 -9.84 -12.60 -7.99
CA GLY A 42 -11.05 -13.45 -8.02
C GLY A 42 -10.78 -14.95 -8.07
N SER A 43 -9.53 -15.38 -7.90
CA SER A 43 -9.09 -16.75 -8.13
C SER A 43 -9.63 -17.79 -7.14
N ASN A 44 -10.19 -17.41 -5.99
CA ASN A 44 -10.75 -18.34 -4.99
C ASN A 44 -11.78 -17.65 -4.07
N PRO A 45 -12.63 -18.39 -3.33
CA PRO A 45 -13.33 -17.84 -2.16
C PRO A 45 -12.32 -17.19 -1.20
N PRO A 46 -12.70 -16.16 -0.42
CA PRO A 46 -11.82 -15.58 0.60
C PRO A 46 -11.38 -16.70 1.52
N THR A 47 -10.18 -17.21 1.29
CA THR A 47 -9.69 -18.39 2.01
C THR A 47 -9.12 -17.86 3.31
N PRO A 48 -9.69 -18.24 4.47
CA PRO A 48 -9.14 -17.83 5.75
C PRO A 48 -7.68 -18.31 5.83
N GLY A 49 -6.72 -17.38 5.92
CA GLY A 49 -5.29 -17.70 6.04
C GLY A 49 -4.35 -17.04 5.01
N PHE A 50 -4.82 -16.78 3.78
CA PHE A 50 -4.02 -16.05 2.78
C PHE A 50 -4.19 -14.54 2.87
N PHE A 51 -5.38 -14.09 3.27
CA PHE A 51 -5.72 -12.69 3.38
C PHE A 51 -5.15 -12.11 4.69
N ARG A 52 -4.01 -11.42 4.58
CA ARG A 52 -3.31 -10.82 5.74
C ARG A 52 -3.87 -9.43 6.04
N CYS A 53 -4.89 -9.38 6.87
CA CYS A 53 -5.52 -8.11 7.25
C CYS A 53 -4.61 -7.12 7.99
N SER A 54 -3.50 -7.58 8.59
CA SER A 54 -2.51 -6.69 9.20
C SER A 54 -1.95 -5.68 8.19
N ALA A 55 -1.64 -6.12 6.96
CA ALA A 55 -1.14 -5.23 5.92
C ALA A 55 -2.22 -4.21 5.48
N CYS A 56 -3.48 -4.64 5.35
CA CYS A 56 -4.61 -3.75 5.09
C CYS A 56 -4.76 -2.70 6.20
N HIS A 57 -4.67 -3.09 7.47
CA HIS A 57 -4.72 -2.16 8.59
C HIS A 57 -3.60 -1.12 8.51
N GLU A 58 -2.35 -1.55 8.31
CA GLU A 58 -1.21 -0.63 8.20
C GLU A 58 -1.42 0.41 7.10
N VAL A 59 -1.83 -0.04 5.91
CA VAL A 59 -2.05 0.85 4.76
C VAL A 59 -3.21 1.81 4.98
N PHE A 60 -4.36 1.31 5.44
CA PHE A 60 -5.57 2.12 5.58
C PHE A 60 -5.44 3.12 6.75
N HIS A 61 -4.83 2.73 7.86
CA HIS A 61 -4.59 3.66 8.98
C HIS A 61 -3.54 4.73 8.67
N ALA A 62 -2.61 4.46 7.75
CA ALA A 62 -1.65 5.47 7.29
C ALA A 62 -2.29 6.58 6.44
N ALA A 63 -3.48 6.36 5.85
CA ALA A 63 -4.25 7.35 5.08
C ALA A 63 -4.94 8.45 5.92
N ASN A 64 -4.25 8.98 6.92
CA ASN A 64 -4.81 9.90 7.91
C ASN A 64 -5.05 11.33 7.37
N THR A 65 -4.48 11.71 6.23
CA THR A 65 -4.76 12.99 5.56
C THR A 65 -5.42 12.81 4.20
N THR A 66 -6.08 13.86 3.71
CA THR A 66 -6.67 13.88 2.36
C THR A 66 -5.62 13.69 1.27
N ALA A 67 -4.44 14.30 1.43
CA ALA A 67 -3.35 14.18 0.46
C ALA A 67 -2.88 12.72 0.33
N ILE A 68 -2.72 12.01 1.46
CA ILE A 68 -2.31 10.60 1.46
C ILE A 68 -3.40 9.72 0.84
N ARG A 69 -4.67 9.97 1.18
CA ARG A 69 -5.79 9.23 0.58
C ARG A 69 -5.82 9.37 -0.94
N ARG A 70 -5.65 10.59 -1.46
CA ARG A 70 -5.57 10.81 -2.92
C ARG A 70 -4.40 10.07 -3.54
N ASN A 71 -3.21 10.20 -2.95
CA ASN A 71 -2.00 9.53 -3.43
C ASN A 71 -2.16 8.00 -3.47
N LEU A 72 -2.67 7.40 -2.39
CA LEU A 72 -2.92 5.95 -2.34
C LEU A 72 -4.04 5.52 -3.28
N CYS A 73 -5.08 6.34 -3.46
CA CYS A 73 -6.15 6.05 -4.41
C CYS A 73 -5.62 5.99 -5.85
N GLU A 74 -4.89 7.00 -6.30
CA GLU A 74 -4.31 7.01 -7.65
C GLU A 74 -3.31 5.86 -7.85
N CYS A 75 -2.51 5.59 -6.82
CA CYS A 75 -1.60 4.46 -6.78
C CYS A 75 -2.33 3.11 -7.00
N PHE A 76 -3.37 2.85 -6.21
CA PHE A 76 -4.12 1.61 -6.30
C PHE A 76 -4.98 1.52 -7.55
N LYS A 77 -5.44 2.64 -8.09
CA LYS A 77 -6.14 2.69 -9.39
C LYS A 77 -5.25 2.16 -10.52
N ILE A 78 -4.00 2.65 -10.59
CA ILE A 78 -3.01 2.19 -11.57
C ILE A 78 -2.69 0.71 -11.36
N ALA A 79 -2.35 0.32 -10.12
CA ALA A 79 -2.02 -1.06 -9.80
C ALA A 79 -3.19 -2.03 -10.07
N ALA A 80 -4.41 -1.64 -9.75
CA ALA A 80 -5.60 -2.46 -9.98
C ALA A 80 -5.85 -2.72 -11.47
N ARG A 81 -5.55 -1.74 -12.33
CA ARG A 81 -5.62 -1.92 -13.79
C ARG A 81 -4.54 -2.89 -14.25
N ASP A 82 -3.30 -2.65 -13.85
CA ASP A 82 -2.15 -3.42 -14.37
C ASP A 82 -2.16 -4.87 -13.87
N LEU A 83 -2.72 -5.11 -12.68
CA LEU A 83 -2.85 -6.43 -12.05
C LEU A 83 -4.23 -7.06 -12.27
N HIS A 84 -5.07 -6.50 -13.15
CA HIS A 84 -6.41 -7.02 -13.46
C HIS A 84 -7.28 -7.34 -12.23
N VAL A 85 -7.20 -6.48 -11.20
CA VAL A 85 -7.96 -6.64 -9.97
C VAL A 85 -9.47 -6.60 -10.27
N ASN A 86 -10.21 -7.56 -9.71
CA ASN A 86 -11.66 -7.57 -9.70
C ASN A 86 -12.18 -6.53 -8.67
N PRO A 87 -12.87 -5.46 -9.12
CA PRO A 87 -13.33 -4.39 -8.23
C PRO A 87 -14.36 -4.87 -7.19
N ASP A 88 -15.20 -5.84 -7.53
CA ASP A 88 -16.19 -6.41 -6.61
C ASP A 88 -15.53 -7.16 -5.45
N ARG A 89 -14.41 -7.84 -5.72
CA ARG A 89 -13.60 -8.49 -4.67
C ARG A 89 -12.86 -7.46 -3.84
N ALA A 90 -12.19 -6.51 -4.47
CA ALA A 90 -11.45 -5.47 -3.77
C ALA A 90 -12.34 -4.64 -2.83
N ARG A 91 -13.60 -4.37 -3.22
CA ARG A 91 -14.59 -3.70 -2.36
C ARG A 91 -14.93 -4.44 -1.06
N GLN A 92 -14.73 -5.75 -1.00
CA GLN A 92 -15.00 -6.56 0.19
C GLN A 92 -13.88 -6.45 1.23
N ILE A 93 -12.68 -5.99 0.83
CA ILE A 93 -11.48 -5.95 1.69
C ILE A 93 -11.74 -5.20 3.01
N PRO A 94 -12.31 -3.97 3.03
CA PRO A 94 -12.52 -3.26 4.28
C PRO A 94 -13.44 -3.98 5.25
N GLN A 95 -14.48 -4.65 4.73
CA GLN A 95 -15.41 -5.42 5.53
C GLN A 95 -14.76 -6.71 6.04
N LEU A 96 -14.10 -7.47 5.17
CA LEU A 96 -13.43 -8.72 5.51
C LEU A 96 -12.30 -8.53 6.54
N CYS A 97 -11.63 -7.37 6.50
CA CYS A 97 -10.58 -7.03 7.46
C CYS A 97 -11.04 -6.21 8.67
N ASN A 98 -12.34 -5.96 8.85
CA ASN A 98 -12.84 -5.14 9.95
C ASN A 98 -12.12 -3.77 10.05
N LEU A 99 -11.89 -3.10 8.91
CA LEU A 99 -11.27 -1.76 8.83
C LEU A 99 -12.23 -0.64 9.27
N GLN A 100 -13.15 -0.94 10.18
CA GLN A 100 -14.14 0.00 10.70
C GLN A 100 -13.39 1.12 11.45
N GLY A 101 -13.65 2.37 11.06
CA GLY A 101 -12.96 3.54 11.63
C GLY A 101 -11.61 3.88 10.96
N ALA A 102 -11.14 3.08 10.01
CA ALA A 102 -10.00 3.46 9.18
C ALA A 102 -10.44 4.40 8.04
N PRO A 103 -9.55 5.30 7.58
CA PRO A 103 -9.76 6.08 6.37
C PRO A 103 -10.12 5.20 5.16
N ASN A 104 -11.11 5.65 4.37
CA ASN A 104 -11.52 4.92 3.18
C ASN A 104 -10.56 5.19 2.01
N ILE A 105 -9.97 4.14 1.45
CA ILE A 105 -9.22 4.16 0.20
C ILE A 105 -9.87 3.15 -0.75
N ARG A 106 -10.04 3.53 -2.02
CA ARG A 106 -10.63 2.65 -3.04
C ARG A 106 -9.53 1.97 -3.85
N ILE A 107 -9.66 0.66 -4.01
CA ILE A 107 -8.84 -0.16 -4.88
C ILE A 107 -9.73 -0.57 -6.05
N ASP A 108 -9.84 0.32 -7.04
CA ASP A 108 -10.73 0.16 -8.18
C ASP A 108 -10.14 0.95 -9.37
N PRO A 109 -9.89 0.29 -10.52
CA PRO A 109 -9.25 0.92 -11.67
C PRO A 109 -10.07 2.06 -12.29
N ASN A 110 -11.37 2.15 -11.97
CA ASN A 110 -12.29 3.15 -12.52
C ASN A 110 -12.70 4.22 -11.51
N PHE A 111 -12.14 4.20 -10.29
CA PHE A 111 -12.53 5.16 -9.26
C PHE A 111 -11.97 6.55 -9.53
N ASP A 112 -12.76 7.58 -9.18
CA ASP A 112 -12.34 8.98 -9.22
C ASP A 112 -11.68 9.36 -7.89
N CYS A 113 -10.37 9.61 -7.95
CA CYS A 113 -9.55 9.93 -6.77
C CYS A 113 -9.44 11.44 -6.51
N SER A 114 -10.29 12.28 -7.13
CA SER A 114 -10.25 13.75 -6.99
C SER A 114 -10.62 14.30 -5.60
N MET A 115 -10.72 13.44 -4.57
CA MET A 115 -11.23 13.57 -3.18
C MET A 115 -10.93 14.86 -2.41
#